data_AF-A0A392PTR4-F1
#
_entry.id   AF-A0A392PTR4-F1
#
_cell.length_a   1.000
_cell.length_b   1.000
_cell.length_c   1.000
_cell.angle_alpha   90.00
_cell.angle_beta   90.00
_cell.angle_gamma   90.00
#
_symmetry.space_group_name_H-M   'P 1'
#
loop_
_entity.id
_entity.type
_entity.pdbx_description
1 polymer ?
#
loop_
_entity_poly.entity_id
_entity_poly.type
_entity_poly.pdbx_seq_one_letter_code
_entity_poly.pdbx_strand_id
1 'polypeptide(L)'
;TWELYERKELVALVDTSLNGEFDAEQAVKFLKIGLLCTQESPKCRPSMSTVVKMLTGEMEVDDSKMTKPALISDFMDLKVRHKQESIIDTRTSSSYNTSSSTSEHQDTTIISAATSTFTTQHDHSM
;
A
#
# COMPACT_ATOMS: atom_id res chain seq x y z
N THR A 1 0.29 -18.99 4.24
CA THR A 1 1.08 -18.43 3.12
C THR A 1 2.56 -18.71 3.26
N TRP A 2 3.23 -18.24 4.32
CA TRP A 2 4.67 -18.47 4.51
C TRP A 2 5.05 -19.95 4.64
N GLU A 3 4.24 -20.75 5.33
CA GLU A 3 4.49 -22.21 5.43
C GLU A 3 4.49 -22.90 4.07
N LEU A 4 3.60 -22.50 3.15
CA LEU A 4 3.55 -23.02 1.79
C LEU A 4 4.76 -22.57 0.97
N TYR A 5 5.29 -21.37 1.22
CA TYR A 5 6.56 -20.93 0.66
C TYR A 5 7.70 -21.84 1.11
N GLU A 6 7.83 -22.09 2.42
CA GLU A 6 8.88 -22.96 2.99
C GLU A 6 8.79 -24.40 2.49
N ARG A 7 7.57 -24.91 2.29
CA ARG A 7 7.32 -26.26 1.73
C ARG A 7 7.40 -26.33 0.20
N LYS A 8 7.62 -25.21 -0.50
CA LYS A 8 7.59 -25.13 -1.97
C LYS A 8 6.24 -25.54 -2.59
N GLU A 9 5.15 -25.29 -1.88
CA GLU A 9 3.76 -25.61 -2.26
C GLU A 9 2.96 -24.35 -2.62
N LEU A 10 3.63 -23.32 -3.15
CA LEU A 10 2.99 -22.03 -3.48
C LEU A 10 1.84 -22.15 -4.49
N VAL A 11 1.85 -23.17 -5.35
CA VAL A 11 0.77 -23.45 -6.31
C VAL A 11 -0.58 -23.65 -5.60
N ALA A 12 -0.58 -24.12 -4.34
CA ALA A 12 -1.81 -24.31 -3.56
C ALA A 12 -2.52 -22.99 -3.18
N LEU A 13 -1.86 -21.84 -3.39
CA LEU A 13 -2.45 -20.51 -3.17
C LEU A 13 -3.11 -19.93 -4.42
N VAL A 14 -2.98 -20.59 -5.57
CA VAL A 14 -3.58 -20.12 -6.83
C VAL A 14 -5.10 -20.22 -6.73
N ASP A 15 -5.80 -19.22 -7.24
CA ASP A 15 -7.26 -19.15 -7.18
C ASP A 15 -7.89 -20.36 -7.90
N THR A 16 -8.75 -21.08 -7.19
CA THR A 16 -9.51 -22.22 -7.69
C THR A 16 -10.44 -21.87 -8.86
N SER A 17 -10.85 -20.59 -9.00
CA SER A 17 -11.67 -20.10 -10.10
C SER A 17 -10.96 -20.14 -11.45
N LEU A 18 -9.62 -20.26 -11.46
CA LEU A 18 -8.85 -20.48 -12.68
C LEU A 18 -8.97 -21.92 -13.20
N ASN A 19 -9.64 -22.82 -12.48
CA ASN A 19 -9.95 -24.19 -12.92
C ASN A 19 -8.73 -25.01 -13.41
N GLY A 20 -7.52 -24.69 -12.95
CA GLY A 20 -6.28 -25.33 -13.41
C GLY A 20 -5.76 -24.82 -14.76
N GLU A 21 -6.42 -23.83 -15.35
CA GLU A 21 -6.04 -23.19 -16.61
C GLU A 21 -5.03 -22.05 -16.35
N PHE A 22 -3.87 -22.41 -15.82
CA PHE A 22 -2.77 -21.46 -15.60
C PHE A 22 -1.42 -22.15 -15.69
N ASP A 23 -0.38 -21.37 -15.97
CA ASP A 23 1.01 -21.81 -15.92
C ASP A 23 1.49 -21.80 -14.46
N ALA A 24 1.83 -22.99 -13.95
CA ALA A 24 2.18 -23.17 -12.54
C ALA A 24 3.50 -22.47 -12.18
N GLU A 25 4.48 -22.50 -13.09
CA GLU A 25 5.77 -21.85 -12.92
C GLU A 25 5.61 -20.33 -12.86
N GLN A 26 4.81 -19.73 -13.75
CA GLN A 26 4.49 -18.31 -13.74
C GLN A 26 3.71 -17.91 -12.49
N ALA A 27 2.74 -18.73 -12.08
CA ALA A 27 1.96 -18.47 -10.88
C ALA A 27 2.86 -18.45 -9.62
N VAL A 28 3.75 -19.43 -9.48
CA VAL A 28 4.74 -19.47 -8.39
C VAL A 28 5.65 -18.23 -8.45
N LYS A 29 6.13 -17.85 -9.64
CA LYS A 29 6.96 -16.66 -9.83
C LYS A 29 6.25 -15.38 -9.37
N PHE A 30 5.01 -15.18 -9.79
CA PHE A 30 4.21 -14.01 -9.38
C PHE A 30 3.98 -13.97 -7.88
N LEU A 31 3.74 -15.12 -7.27
CA LEU A 31 3.54 -15.21 -5.83
C LEU A 31 4.81 -14.87 -5.05
N LYS A 32 5.98 -15.32 -5.53
CA LYS A 32 7.28 -14.93 -4.96
C LYS A 32 7.55 -13.42 -5.10
N ILE A 33 7.22 -12.82 -6.24
CA ILE A 33 7.33 -11.38 -6.44
C ILE A 33 6.42 -10.64 -5.45
N GLY A 34 5.17 -11.08 -5.28
CA GLY A 34 4.23 -10.50 -4.31
C GLY A 34 4.75 -10.56 -2.87
N LEU A 35 5.36 -11.68 -2.48
CA LEU A 35 6.01 -11.85 -1.18
C LEU A 35 7.22 -10.91 -0.99
N LEU A 36 8.00 -10.63 -2.04
CA LEU A 36 9.08 -9.62 -1.99
C LEU A 36 8.53 -8.18 -1.88
N CYS A 37 7.44 -7.87 -2.57
CA CYS A 37 6.81 -6.55 -2.52
C CYS A 37 6.19 -6.24 -1.14
N THR A 38 5.80 -7.26 -0.40
CA THR A 38 5.11 -7.15 0.89
C THR A 38 6.03 -7.36 2.10
N GLN A 39 7.36 -7.32 1.89
CA GLN A 39 8.33 -7.37 2.98
C GLN A 39 8.08 -6.26 4.02
N GLU A 40 8.20 -6.61 5.29
CA GLU A 40 7.96 -5.72 6.43
C GLU A 40 8.81 -4.45 6.31
N SER A 41 10.13 -4.63 6.17
CA SER A 41 11.07 -3.52 5.95
C SER A 41 10.88 -2.94 4.54
N PRO A 42 10.53 -1.64 4.42
CA PRO A 42 10.40 -0.98 3.12
C PRO A 42 11.68 -1.00 2.28
N LYS A 43 12.84 -1.04 2.94
CA LYS A 43 14.16 -1.09 2.28
C LYS A 43 14.44 -2.42 1.58
N CYS A 44 13.74 -3.48 1.97
CA CYS A 44 13.87 -4.81 1.36
C CYS A 44 12.93 -5.01 0.16
N ARG A 45 11.97 -4.10 -0.05
CA ARG A 45 11.03 -4.19 -1.16
C ARG A 45 11.74 -3.82 -2.48
N PRO A 46 11.50 -4.57 -3.57
CA PRO A 46 12.09 -4.25 -4.87
C PRO A 46 11.55 -2.93 -5.41
N SER A 47 12.37 -2.20 -6.19
CA SER A 47 11.87 -1.05 -6.96
C SER A 47 10.87 -1.51 -8.02
N MET A 48 9.96 -0.64 -8.45
CA MET A 48 9.02 -0.98 -9.53
C MET A 48 9.73 -1.40 -10.82
N SER A 49 10.86 -0.79 -11.16
CA SER A 49 11.67 -1.21 -12.31
C SER A 49 12.19 -2.64 -12.18
N THR A 50 12.58 -3.06 -10.97
CA THR A 50 13.00 -4.43 -10.65
C THR A 50 11.82 -5.39 -10.78
N VAL A 51 10.65 -5.00 -10.25
CA VAL A 51 9.42 -5.80 -10.36
C VAL A 51 9.02 -6.04 -11.80
N VAL A 52 9.03 -5.01 -12.66
CA VAL A 52 8.71 -5.15 -14.08
C VAL A 52 9.66 -6.13 -14.76
N LYS A 53 10.98 -6.00 -14.53
CA LYS A 53 11.97 -6.94 -15.07
C LYS A 53 11.74 -8.38 -14.63
N MET A 54 11.33 -8.59 -13.37
CA MET A 54 10.97 -9.91 -12.88
C MET A 54 9.72 -10.44 -13.61
N LEU A 55 8.68 -9.63 -13.76
CA LEU A 55 7.44 -10.00 -14.44
C LEU A 55 7.63 -10.26 -15.95
N THR A 56 8.50 -9.51 -16.63
CA THR A 56 8.79 -9.69 -18.07
C THR A 56 9.77 -10.83 -18.36
N GLY A 57 10.37 -11.44 -17.33
CA GLY A 57 11.35 -12.52 -17.49
C GLY A 57 12.76 -12.04 -17.80
N GLU A 58 13.03 -10.74 -17.72
CA GLU A 58 14.39 -10.17 -17.87
C GLU A 58 15.28 -10.44 -16.64
N MET A 59 14.67 -10.80 -15.51
CA MET A 59 15.37 -11.05 -14.25
C MET A 59 14.69 -12.15 -13.44
N GLU A 60 15.51 -12.98 -12.81
CA GLU A 60 15.06 -14.04 -11.91
C GLU A 60 14.78 -13.52 -10.50
N VAL A 61 13.90 -14.22 -9.79
CA VAL A 61 13.53 -13.90 -8.41
C VAL A 61 14.57 -14.49 -7.46
N ASP A 62 15.12 -13.65 -6.58
CA ASP A 62 16.10 -14.07 -5.57
C ASP A 62 15.41 -14.46 -4.26
N ASP A 63 15.26 -15.77 -4.05
CA ASP A 63 14.63 -16.37 -2.88
C ASP A 63 15.35 -16.01 -1.56
N SER A 64 16.65 -15.64 -1.62
CA SER A 64 17.44 -15.29 -0.42
C SER A 64 17.04 -13.96 0.21
N LYS A 65 16.34 -13.10 -0.53
CA LYS A 65 15.87 -11.79 -0.06
C LYS A 65 14.52 -11.85 0.65
N MET A 66 13.87 -13.01 0.67
CA MET A 66 12.55 -13.19 1.24
C MET A 66 12.68 -13.50 2.73
N THR A 67 12.14 -12.61 3.57
CA THR A 67 12.16 -12.79 5.03
C THR A 67 10.77 -13.18 5.52
N LYS A 68 10.74 -14.00 6.59
CA LYS A 68 9.49 -14.41 7.25
C LYS A 68 8.75 -13.17 7.77
N PRO A 69 7.43 -13.06 7.57
CA PRO A 69 6.65 -11.96 8.14
C PRO A 69 6.77 -11.91 9.66
N ALA A 70 6.84 -10.71 10.24
CA ALA A 70 6.75 -10.55 11.69
C ALA A 70 5.41 -11.06 12.24
N LEU A 71 5.48 -11.68 13.42
CA LEU A 71 4.29 -12.02 14.19
C LEU A 71 3.82 -10.77 14.92
N ILE A 72 2.59 -10.33 14.64
CA ILE A 72 1.96 -9.23 15.38
C ILE A 72 1.43 -9.80 16.70
N SER A 73 2.12 -9.55 17.82
CA SER A 73 1.67 -9.91 19.17
C SER A 73 0.63 -8.95 19.75
N ASP A 74 0.54 -7.74 19.20
CA ASP A 74 -0.06 -6.59 19.88
C ASP A 74 -1.60 -6.54 19.78
N PHE A 75 -2.23 -7.51 19.10
CA PHE A 75 -3.69 -7.58 18.97
C PHE A 75 -4.40 -7.82 20.31
N MET A 76 -3.69 -8.34 21.33
CA MET A 76 -4.25 -8.59 22.66
C MET A 76 -4.28 -7.33 23.56
N ASP A 77 -3.58 -6.25 23.19
CA ASP A 77 -3.41 -5.06 24.05
C ASP A 77 -4.33 -3.88 23.70
N LEU A 78 -5.25 -4.03 22.75
CA LEU A 78 -6.38 -3.11 22.62
C LEU A 78 -7.41 -3.39 23.73
N LYS A 79 -7.07 -2.98 24.97
CA LYS A 79 -8.10 -2.61 25.94
C LYS A 79 -8.87 -1.44 25.34
N VAL A 80 -10.04 -1.72 24.76
CA VAL A 80 -11.06 -0.72 24.44
C VAL A 80 -11.38 0.01 25.75
N ARG A 81 -10.77 1.17 25.97
CA ARG A 81 -11.15 2.08 27.05
C ARG A 81 -12.57 2.52 26.75
N HIS A 82 -13.54 1.83 27.34
CA HIS A 82 -14.92 2.29 27.43
C HIS A 82 -14.88 3.66 28.13
N LYS A 83 -14.99 4.75 27.36
CA LYS A 83 -15.19 6.08 27.92
C LYS A 83 -16.65 6.14 28.35
N GLN A 84 -16.88 5.92 29.64
CA GLN A 84 -18.18 6.13 30.27
C GLN A 84 -18.55 7.62 30.09
N GLU A 85 -19.61 7.87 29.35
CA GLU A 85 -20.12 9.23 29.09
C GLU A 85 -20.60 9.86 30.40
N SER A 86 -20.15 11.09 30.65
CA SER A 86 -20.85 11.98 31.57
C SER A 86 -20.82 13.41 31.04
N ILE A 87 -22.04 13.89 30.75
CA ILE A 87 -22.55 15.27 30.79
C ILE A 87 -22.27 16.17 29.57
N ILE A 88 -23.38 16.34 28.82
CA ILE A 88 -23.93 17.52 28.11
C ILE A 88 -22.95 18.34 27.25
N ASP A 89 -23.15 18.33 25.91
CA ASP A 89 -23.26 19.59 25.17
C ASP A 89 -23.85 19.46 23.75
N THR A 90 -24.86 20.33 23.53
CA THR A 90 -25.15 21.16 22.36
C THR A 90 -24.78 20.68 20.95
N ARG A 91 -25.82 20.56 20.11
CA ARG A 91 -25.81 20.27 18.66
C ARG A 91 -24.79 21.12 17.89
N THR A 92 -23.96 20.49 17.06
CA THR A 92 -23.57 21.05 15.75
C THR A 92 -23.19 19.90 14.81
N SER A 93 -24.02 19.67 13.79
CA SER A 93 -23.78 18.69 12.72
C SER A 93 -22.77 19.28 11.72
N SER A 94 -21.78 18.49 11.29
CA SER A 94 -20.98 18.85 10.10
C SER A 94 -21.00 17.70 9.09
N SER A 95 -21.44 18.04 7.88
CA SER A 95 -21.52 17.16 6.72
C SER A 95 -20.20 17.17 5.96
N TYR A 96 -19.80 15.99 5.48
CA TYR A 96 -18.67 15.79 4.56
C TYR A 96 -18.90 16.56 3.25
N ASN A 97 -17.83 16.96 2.56
CA ASN A 97 -17.84 17.11 1.11
C ASN A 97 -16.45 16.88 0.49
N THR A 98 -16.49 16.10 -0.57
CA THR A 98 -15.42 15.63 -1.45
C THR A 98 -15.25 16.59 -2.62
N SER A 99 -14.02 16.83 -3.12
CA SER A 99 -13.71 16.77 -4.58
C SER A 99 -12.26 17.14 -4.94
N SER A 100 -11.86 16.54 -6.06
CA SER A 100 -10.59 16.46 -6.81
C SER A 100 -10.01 17.76 -7.36
N SER A 101 -8.73 17.75 -7.76
CA SER A 101 -8.19 18.69 -8.77
C SER A 101 -7.05 18.06 -9.60
N THR A 102 -7.07 18.38 -10.90
CA THR A 102 -6.21 17.93 -12.02
C THR A 102 -5.15 18.98 -12.40
N SER A 103 -4.02 18.51 -12.95
CA SER A 103 -2.98 19.13 -13.85
C SER A 103 -3.44 20.31 -14.75
N GLU A 104 -2.64 21.26 -15.29
CA GLU A 104 -1.19 21.42 -15.52
C GLU A 104 -0.84 22.79 -16.19
N HIS A 105 0.45 23.19 -16.13
CA HIS A 105 1.27 24.00 -17.09
C HIS A 105 1.05 25.55 -17.24
N GLN A 106 2.04 26.46 -17.42
CA GLN A 106 3.45 26.41 -17.90
C GLN A 106 4.28 27.68 -17.49
N ASP A 107 5.62 27.54 -17.45
CA ASP A 107 6.70 28.43 -16.93
C ASP A 107 6.93 29.78 -17.67
N THR A 108 7.54 30.83 -17.08
CA THR A 108 9.02 31.08 -17.05
C THR A 108 9.38 32.28 -16.14
N THR A 109 10.33 32.14 -15.19
CA THR A 109 11.46 33.09 -14.90
C THR A 109 12.31 32.55 -13.73
N ILE A 110 13.63 32.75 -13.84
CA ILE A 110 14.76 32.04 -13.22
C ILE A 110 14.99 32.30 -11.70
N ILE A 111 15.10 31.19 -10.95
CA ILE A 111 15.93 30.85 -9.76
C ILE A 111 15.86 31.78 -8.51
N SER A 112 15.11 31.42 -7.47
CA SER A 112 15.54 30.51 -6.37
C SER A 112 14.55 30.54 -5.18
N ALA A 113 14.17 29.35 -4.71
CA ALA A 113 13.51 28.98 -3.44
C ALA A 113 12.55 29.99 -2.77
N ALA A 114 11.25 29.80 -3.01
CA ALA A 114 10.19 30.36 -2.16
C ALA A 114 9.14 29.29 -1.82
N THR A 115 8.92 29.07 -0.53
CA THR A 115 7.82 28.29 0.03
C THR A 115 6.51 29.07 -0.18
N SER A 116 5.58 28.56 -0.98
CA SER A 116 4.28 29.20 -1.19
C SER A 116 3.20 28.53 -0.36
N THR A 117 2.81 29.21 0.71
CA THR A 117 1.60 28.94 1.50
C THR A 117 0.41 29.54 0.74
N PHE A 118 -0.63 28.77 0.43
CA PHE A 118 -1.84 29.29 -0.20
C PHE A 118 -2.89 29.62 0.88
N THR A 119 -3.25 30.90 1.00
CA THR A 119 -4.34 31.38 1.85
C THR A 119 -5.62 31.50 1.01
N THR A 120 -6.67 30.77 1.37
CA THR A 120 -8.01 30.94 0.79
C THR A 120 -8.61 32.28 1.24
N GLN A 121 -8.84 33.20 0.31
CA GLN A 121 -9.53 34.47 0.57
C GLN A 121 -11.05 34.25 0.35
N HIS A 122 -11.81 34.28 1.44
CA HIS A 122 -13.26 34.25 1.42
C HIS A 122 -13.76 35.68 1.16
N ASP A 123 -14.32 35.95 0.00
CA ASP A 123 -15.03 37.21 -0.27
C ASP A 123 -16.54 36.97 -0.22
N HIS A 124 -17.22 37.83 0.51
CA HIS A 124 -18.66 37.79 0.78
C HIS A 124 -19.20 39.18 0.47
N SER A 125 -19.93 39.36 -0.63
CA SER A 125 -20.95 40.42 -0.70
C SER A 125 -21.90 40.31 -1.89
N MET A 126 -23.18 40.33 -1.50
CA MET A 126 -24.41 40.86 -2.15
C MET A 126 -24.93 40.13 -3.39
#